data_AF-A0A8A1LFC4-F1
#
_entry.id   AF-A0A8A1LFC4-F1
#
_cell.length_a   1.000
_cell.length_b   1.000
_cell.length_c   1.000
_cell.angle_alpha   90.00
_cell.angle_beta   90.00
_cell.angle_gamma   90.00
#
_symmetry.space_group_name_H-M   'P 1'
#
loop_
_entity.id
_entity.type
_entity.pdbx_description
1 polymer ?
#
loop_
_entity_poly.entity_id
_entity_poly.type
_entity_poly.pdbx_seq_one_letter_code
_entity_poly.pdbx_strand_id
1 'polypeptide(L)'
;MFLLALFLFTVFSIVCGATNDVVELIIFRAFQGMGASGIYSMIMVIAPTLVPPEKFGKYLAIIASVFAIASVLGPILGGAISNNSAWRWIFLLNAPAGCVCIGIVALFLPSSISSQPDVKFTNHLRAKISGAALRRVDVVGVFLLLASSILLVFALEEAGTRYSWSDAVTISTFCVGGLAGILFVFWELFLEKSTSLQEPVFPLRLLKNRLLAAMMA
;
A
#
# COMPACT_ATOMS: atom_id res chain seq x y z
N MET A 1 -4.78 -13.80 6.33
CA MET A 1 -4.71 -12.69 5.35
C MET A 1 -3.29 -12.15 5.18
N PHE A 2 -2.58 -11.87 6.28
CA PHE A 2 -1.17 -11.43 6.22
C PHE A 2 -0.25 -12.38 5.41
N LEU A 3 -0.29 -13.69 5.68
CA LEU A 3 0.48 -14.68 4.91
C LEU A 3 0.11 -14.73 3.42
N LEU A 4 -1.16 -14.51 3.08
CA LEU A 4 -1.62 -14.44 1.68
C LEU A 4 -1.04 -13.19 0.98
N ALA A 5 -1.03 -12.04 1.66
CA ALA A 5 -0.45 -10.81 1.12
C ALA A 5 1.07 -10.94 0.93
N LEU A 6 1.77 -11.55 1.89
CA LEU A 6 3.20 -11.89 1.77
C LEU A 6 3.47 -12.85 0.62
N PHE A 7 2.64 -13.89 0.46
CA PHE A 7 2.76 -14.85 -0.62
C PHE A 7 2.57 -14.17 -1.99
N LEU A 8 1.50 -13.38 -2.15
CA LEU A 8 1.25 -12.63 -3.38
C LEU A 8 2.41 -11.68 -3.71
N PHE A 9 2.88 -10.90 -2.73
CA PHE A 9 4.02 -10.01 -2.91
C PHE A 9 5.28 -10.76 -3.38
N THR A 10 5.57 -11.91 -2.76
CA THR A 10 6.75 -12.72 -3.08
C THR A 10 6.66 -13.33 -4.47
N VAL A 11 5.51 -13.92 -4.83
CA VAL A 11 5.28 -14.51 -6.16
C VAL A 11 5.39 -13.46 -7.25
N PHE A 12 4.69 -12.32 -7.11
CA PHE A 12 4.76 -11.27 -8.11
C PHE A 12 6.15 -10.63 -8.19
N SER A 13 6.91 -10.57 -7.10
CA SER A 13 8.31 -10.12 -7.16
C SER A 13 9.19 -11.05 -8.01
N ILE A 14 9.00 -12.37 -7.89
CA ILE A 14 9.74 -13.35 -8.70
C ILE A 14 9.36 -13.18 -10.17
N VAL A 15 8.06 -13.03 -10.46
CA VAL A 15 7.54 -12.87 -11.83
C VAL A 15 8.08 -11.58 -12.46
N CYS A 16 8.09 -10.45 -11.74
CA CYS A 16 8.72 -9.20 -12.20
C CYS A 16 10.20 -9.39 -12.58
N GLY A 17 10.93 -10.24 -11.86
CA GLY A 17 12.32 -10.57 -12.17
C GLY A 17 12.49 -11.52 -13.37
N ALA A 18 11.46 -12.28 -13.73
CA ALA A 18 11.47 -13.23 -14.84
C ALA A 18 11.06 -12.59 -16.18
N THR A 19 10.30 -11.51 -16.14
CA THR A 19 9.77 -10.78 -17.30
C THR A 19 10.84 -10.09 -18.14
N ASN A 20 10.64 -10.07 -19.46
CA ASN A 20 11.49 -9.37 -20.43
C ASN A 20 10.82 -8.13 -21.06
N ASP A 21 9.48 -8.04 -20.98
CA ASP A 21 8.71 -6.92 -21.52
C ASP A 21 8.38 -5.85 -20.47
N VAL A 22 8.56 -4.57 -20.85
CA VAL A 22 8.32 -3.43 -19.94
C VAL A 22 6.85 -3.33 -19.55
N VAL A 23 5.92 -3.63 -20.46
CA VAL A 23 4.47 -3.58 -20.18
C VAL A 23 4.07 -4.65 -19.17
N GLU A 24 4.55 -5.88 -19.35
CA GLU A 24 4.32 -6.97 -18.40
C GLU A 24 4.91 -6.64 -17.02
N LEU A 25 6.10 -6.03 -16.98
CA LEU A 25 6.74 -5.60 -15.74
C LEU A 25 5.87 -4.59 -14.97
N ILE A 26 5.25 -3.64 -15.67
CA ILE A 26 4.34 -2.64 -15.06
C ILE A 26 3.10 -3.33 -14.47
N ILE A 27 2.51 -4.28 -15.21
CA ILE A 27 1.33 -5.02 -14.75
C ILE A 27 1.65 -5.82 -13.49
N PHE A 28 2.74 -6.59 -13.50
CA PHE A 28 3.14 -7.37 -12.32
C PHE A 28 3.55 -6.49 -11.14
N ARG A 29 4.14 -5.31 -11.39
CA ARG A 29 4.39 -4.29 -10.37
C ARG A 29 3.11 -3.79 -9.70
N ALA A 30 2.03 -3.60 -10.46
CA ALA A 30 0.75 -3.21 -9.90
C ALA A 30 0.20 -4.30 -8.96
N PHE A 31 0.28 -5.58 -9.38
CA PHE A 31 -0.11 -6.71 -8.52
C PHE A 31 0.78 -6.87 -7.28
N GLN A 32 2.09 -6.69 -7.45
CA GLN A 32 3.05 -6.69 -6.34
C GLN A 32 2.73 -5.58 -5.34
N GLY A 33 2.40 -4.37 -5.81
CA GLY A 33 1.99 -3.24 -4.98
C GLY A 33 0.75 -3.53 -4.15
N MET A 34 -0.25 -4.23 -4.72
CA MET A 34 -1.43 -4.68 -3.95
C MET A 34 -1.05 -5.66 -2.83
N GLY A 35 -0.08 -6.54 -3.05
CA GLY A 35 0.46 -7.40 -1.99
C GLY A 35 1.14 -6.58 -0.89
N ALA A 36 1.96 -5.60 -1.27
CA ALA A 36 2.69 -4.73 -0.35
C ALA A 36 1.75 -3.89 0.55
N SER A 37 0.71 -3.27 -0.02
CA SER A 37 -0.26 -2.49 0.74
C SER A 37 -1.05 -3.34 1.74
N GLY A 38 -1.36 -4.59 1.37
CA GLY A 38 -1.97 -5.58 2.25
C GLY A 38 -1.07 -5.97 3.43
N ILE A 39 0.23 -6.15 3.19
CA ILE A 39 1.22 -6.41 4.25
C ILE A 39 1.27 -5.24 5.23
N TYR A 40 1.41 -4.02 4.71
CA TYR A 40 1.52 -2.80 5.50
C TYR A 40 0.27 -2.56 6.38
N SER A 41 -0.91 -2.68 5.78
CA SER A 41 -2.19 -2.51 6.49
C SER A 41 -2.38 -3.53 7.60
N MET A 42 -2.02 -4.80 7.34
CA MET A 42 -2.15 -5.87 8.33
C MET A 42 -1.14 -5.72 9.47
N ILE A 43 0.07 -5.22 9.20
CA ILE A 43 1.07 -4.92 10.24
C ILE A 43 0.55 -3.88 11.23
N MET A 44 -0.09 -2.82 10.73
CA MET A 44 -0.69 -1.78 11.58
C MET A 44 -1.82 -2.33 12.47
N VAL A 45 -2.51 -3.40 12.03
CA VAL A 45 -3.56 -4.06 12.81
C VAL A 45 -3.00 -5.09 13.80
N ILE A 46 -2.00 -5.88 13.40
CA ILE A 46 -1.43 -6.95 14.23
C ILE A 46 -0.50 -6.39 15.31
N ALA A 47 0.32 -5.39 15.00
CA ALA A 47 1.28 -4.81 15.95
C ALA A 47 0.63 -4.40 17.29
N PRO A 48 -0.52 -3.69 17.32
CA PRO A 48 -1.19 -3.34 18.57
C PRO A 48 -1.87 -4.47 19.32
N THR A 49 -2.12 -5.61 18.68
CA THR A 49 -2.65 -6.80 19.37
C THR A 49 -1.58 -7.60 20.11
N LEU A 50 -0.30 -7.45 19.72
CA LEU A 50 0.83 -8.21 20.26
C LEU A 50 1.64 -7.43 21.31
N VAL A 51 1.58 -6.10 21.27
CA VAL A 51 2.42 -5.22 22.10
C VAL A 51 1.59 -4.56 23.19
N PRO A 52 1.96 -4.67 24.48
CA PRO A 52 1.28 -3.96 25.56
C PRO A 52 1.47 -2.44 25.42
N PRO A 53 0.47 -1.63 25.84
CA PRO A 53 0.41 -0.20 25.53
C PRO A 53 1.62 0.62 25.98
N GLU A 54 2.23 0.22 27.09
CA GLU A 54 3.41 0.86 27.68
C GLU A 54 4.67 0.76 26.78
N LYS A 55 4.74 -0.26 25.91
CA LYS A 55 5.91 -0.51 25.05
C LYS A 55 5.73 -0.02 23.62
N PHE A 56 4.56 0.54 23.27
CA PHE A 56 4.27 0.96 21.90
C PHE A 56 5.33 1.89 21.30
N GLY A 57 5.75 2.89 22.07
CA GLY A 57 6.77 3.84 21.61
C GLY A 57 8.08 3.15 21.22
N LYS A 58 8.53 2.13 21.98
CA LYS A 58 9.77 1.40 21.69
C LYS A 58 9.64 0.53 20.43
N TYR A 59 8.50 -0.13 20.24
CA TYR A 59 8.27 -0.95 19.04
C TYR A 59 8.10 -0.10 17.79
N LEU A 60 7.39 1.03 17.88
CA LEU A 60 7.29 2.00 16.79
C LEU A 60 8.66 2.58 16.43
N ALA A 61 9.51 2.88 17.41
CA ALA A 61 10.87 3.34 17.17
C ALA A 61 11.74 2.29 16.44
N ILE A 62 11.58 1.00 16.77
CA ILE A 62 12.26 -0.09 16.07
C ILE A 62 11.74 -0.23 14.63
N ILE A 63 10.42 -0.14 14.41
CA ILE A 63 9.85 -0.18 13.07
C ILE A 63 10.37 1.00 12.25
N ALA A 64 10.32 2.22 12.81
CA ALA A 64 10.80 3.43 12.16
C ALA A 64 12.30 3.38 11.84
N SER A 65 13.13 2.80 12.72
CA SER A 65 14.57 2.66 12.46
C SER A 65 14.85 1.68 11.31
N VAL A 66 14.11 0.58 11.23
CA VAL A 66 14.19 -0.35 10.09
C VAL A 66 13.79 0.34 8.78
N PHE A 67 12.72 1.15 8.81
CA PHE A 67 12.32 1.97 7.64
C PHE A 67 13.41 2.96 7.23
N ALA A 68 14.04 3.66 8.18
CA ALA A 68 15.11 4.60 7.90
C ALA A 68 16.34 3.91 7.28
N ILE A 69 16.75 2.78 7.85
CA ILE A 69 17.87 1.97 7.33
C ILE A 69 17.53 1.46 5.92
N ALA A 70 16.31 0.96 5.71
CA ALA A 70 15.86 0.48 4.39
C ALA A 70 15.84 1.61 3.35
N SER A 71 15.42 2.83 3.75
CA SER A 71 15.39 3.99 2.86
C SER A 71 16.77 4.43 2.40
N VAL A 72 17.81 4.24 3.23
CA VAL A 72 19.20 4.56 2.87
C VAL A 72 19.82 3.42 2.06
N LEU A 73 19.62 2.16 2.47
CA LEU A 73 20.16 1.00 1.78
C LEU A 73 19.52 0.77 0.40
N GLY A 74 18.25 1.14 0.23
CA GLY A 74 17.50 0.93 -1.02
C GLY A 74 18.18 1.51 -2.25
N PRO A 75 18.46 2.83 -2.30
CA PRO A 75 19.18 3.46 -3.41
C PRO A 75 20.61 2.94 -3.59
N ILE A 76 21.32 2.64 -2.49
CA ILE A 76 22.71 2.17 -2.54
C ILE A 76 22.77 0.77 -3.19
N LEU A 77 21.95 -0.17 -2.71
CA LEU A 77 21.86 -1.51 -3.27
C LEU A 77 21.28 -1.47 -4.69
N GLY A 78 20.25 -0.65 -4.93
CA GLY A 78 19.65 -0.47 -6.25
C GLY A 78 20.64 0.06 -7.28
N GLY A 79 21.42 1.09 -6.93
CA GLY A 79 22.46 1.66 -7.78
C GLY A 79 23.61 0.67 -8.04
N ALA A 80 24.07 -0.03 -7.02
CA ALA A 80 25.13 -1.04 -7.16
C ALA A 80 24.70 -2.20 -8.08
N ILE A 81 23.46 -2.67 -7.97
CA ILE A 81 22.91 -3.76 -8.78
C ILE A 81 22.61 -3.29 -10.22
N SER A 82 22.23 -2.03 -10.42
CA SER A 82 21.89 -1.49 -11.75
C SER A 82 23.08 -1.39 -12.69
N ASN A 83 24.31 -1.27 -12.18
CA ASN A 83 25.49 -1.00 -13.00
C ASN A 83 25.88 -2.12 -14.00
N ASN A 84 25.46 -3.37 -13.79
CA ASN A 84 25.89 -4.51 -14.61
C ASN A 84 24.75 -5.18 -15.42
N SER A 85 23.71 -4.44 -15.82
CA SER A 85 22.48 -5.02 -16.46
C SER A 85 21.75 -6.06 -15.60
N ALA A 86 22.03 -6.08 -14.30
CA ALA A 86 21.47 -7.02 -13.33
C ALA A 86 20.21 -6.48 -12.65
N TRP A 87 19.48 -5.53 -13.25
CA TRP A 87 18.28 -4.89 -12.66
C TRP A 87 17.23 -5.90 -12.17
N ARG A 88 17.17 -7.08 -12.80
CA ARG A 88 16.31 -8.21 -12.42
C ARG A 88 16.58 -8.69 -10.99
N TRP A 89 17.82 -8.59 -10.52
CA TRP A 89 18.22 -8.99 -9.17
C TRP A 89 17.60 -8.12 -8.07
N ILE A 90 17.21 -6.88 -8.39
CA ILE A 90 16.47 -6.02 -7.44
C ILE A 90 15.15 -6.70 -7.06
N PHE A 91 14.51 -7.38 -8.00
CA PHE A 91 13.27 -8.12 -7.79
C PHE A 91 13.48 -9.51 -7.21
N LEU A 92 14.53 -10.21 -7.66
CA LEU A 92 14.85 -11.54 -7.13
C LEU A 92 15.32 -11.50 -5.68
N LEU A 93 15.95 -10.41 -5.21
CA LEU A 93 16.41 -10.30 -3.81
C LEU A 93 15.24 -10.26 -2.81
N ASN A 94 14.09 -9.73 -3.23
CA ASN A 94 12.87 -9.79 -2.42
C ASN A 94 12.33 -11.22 -2.26
N ALA A 95 12.63 -12.14 -3.17
CA ALA A 95 12.13 -13.52 -3.12
C ALA A 95 12.65 -14.32 -1.90
N PRO A 96 13.98 -14.44 -1.65
CA PRO A 96 14.48 -15.12 -0.47
C PRO A 96 14.07 -14.42 0.81
N ALA A 97 14.05 -13.08 0.84
CA ALA A 97 13.56 -12.32 1.99
C ALA A 97 12.08 -12.63 2.29
N GLY A 98 11.23 -12.63 1.26
CA GLY A 98 9.82 -12.99 1.36
C GLY A 98 9.61 -14.42 1.86
N CYS A 99 10.36 -15.39 1.33
CA CYS A 99 10.31 -16.78 1.78
C CYS A 99 10.75 -16.94 3.25
N VAL A 100 11.81 -16.25 3.67
CA VAL A 100 12.26 -16.25 5.08
C VAL A 100 11.19 -15.63 5.98
N CYS A 101 10.60 -14.50 5.59
CA CYS A 101 9.52 -13.88 6.35
C CYS A 101 8.30 -14.80 6.45
N ILE A 102 7.90 -15.46 5.37
CA ILE A 102 6.81 -16.45 5.38
C ILE A 102 7.15 -17.60 6.34
N GLY A 103 8.37 -18.13 6.29
CA GLY A 103 8.83 -19.19 7.18
C GLY A 103 8.81 -18.80 8.66
N ILE A 104 9.35 -17.61 8.98
CA ILE A 104 9.34 -17.07 10.35
C ILE A 104 7.90 -16.88 10.83
N VAL A 105 7.04 -16.27 10.03
CA VAL A 105 5.65 -16.01 10.42
C VAL A 105 4.88 -17.34 10.57
N ALA A 106 5.11 -18.32 9.69
CA ALA A 106 4.47 -19.63 9.80
C ALA A 106 4.91 -20.42 11.04
N LEU A 107 6.18 -20.26 11.47
CA LEU A 107 6.74 -20.96 12.63
C LEU A 107 6.50 -20.26 13.97
N PHE A 108 6.65 -18.93 14.01
CA PHE A 108 6.65 -18.15 15.24
C PHE A 108 5.31 -17.47 15.54
N LEU A 109 4.44 -17.27 14.54
CA LEU A 109 3.13 -16.71 14.83
C LEU A 109 2.31 -17.79 15.55
N PRO A 110 1.97 -17.61 16.84
CA PRO A 110 1.31 -18.66 17.60
C PRO A 110 -0.03 -19.00 16.96
N SER A 111 -0.29 -20.29 16.76
CA SER A 111 -1.62 -20.83 16.48
C SER A 111 -2.67 -20.43 17.54
N SER A 112 -2.26 -19.79 18.64
CA SER A 112 -3.13 -19.27 19.70
C SER A 112 -4.09 -18.14 19.27
N ILE A 113 -3.82 -17.42 18.17
CA ILE A 113 -4.82 -16.51 17.54
C ILE A 113 -5.95 -17.31 16.84
N SER A 114 -5.78 -18.63 16.71
CA SER A 114 -6.77 -19.60 16.21
C SER A 114 -7.68 -20.17 17.31
N SER A 115 -7.91 -19.44 18.42
CA SER A 115 -8.92 -19.81 19.43
C SER A 115 -10.34 -19.30 19.09
N GLN A 116 -10.58 -18.84 17.85
CA GLN A 116 -11.95 -18.72 17.33
C GLN A 116 -12.26 -19.94 16.45
N PRO A 117 -13.33 -20.68 16.74
CA PRO A 117 -13.57 -22.01 16.21
C PRO A 117 -13.85 -21.95 14.69
N ASP A 118 -13.16 -22.80 13.94
CA ASP A 118 -13.64 -23.46 12.71
C ASP A 118 -14.66 -22.72 11.82
N VAL A 119 -14.34 -21.50 11.38
CA VAL A 119 -15.03 -20.91 10.23
C VAL A 119 -14.14 -21.07 9.02
N LYS A 120 -14.38 -22.15 8.25
CA LYS A 120 -13.69 -22.47 6.99
C LYS A 120 -13.31 -21.19 6.24
N PHE A 121 -12.03 -21.02 5.92
CA PHE A 121 -11.46 -19.86 5.21
C PHE A 121 -12.31 -19.39 4.01
N THR A 122 -12.99 -20.32 3.34
CA THR A 122 -13.96 -20.07 2.26
C THR A 122 -15.18 -19.26 2.69
N ASN A 123 -15.75 -19.50 3.88
CA ASN A 123 -16.92 -18.77 4.39
C ASN A 123 -16.57 -17.35 4.84
N HIS A 124 -15.39 -17.10 5.40
CA HIS A 124 -14.95 -15.74 5.73
C HIS A 124 -14.61 -14.92 4.48
N LEU A 125 -13.94 -15.51 3.48
CA LEU A 125 -13.76 -14.86 2.19
C LEU A 125 -15.11 -14.57 1.54
N ARG A 126 -16.05 -15.51 1.54
CA ARG A 126 -17.40 -15.32 0.98
C ARG A 126 -18.22 -14.27 1.73
N ALA A 127 -18.09 -14.17 3.05
CA ALA A 127 -18.75 -13.15 3.85
C ALA A 127 -18.11 -11.75 3.66
N LYS A 128 -16.79 -11.67 3.48
CA LYS A 128 -16.05 -10.41 3.28
C LYS A 128 -16.06 -9.92 1.82
N ILE A 129 -16.21 -10.84 0.87
CA ILE A 129 -16.47 -10.62 -0.57
C ILE A 129 -17.99 -10.67 -0.84
N SER A 130 -18.82 -10.73 0.21
CA SER A 130 -20.27 -10.59 0.05
C SER A 130 -20.57 -9.23 -0.57
N GLY A 131 -21.51 -9.18 -1.52
CA GLY A 131 -21.91 -7.95 -2.19
C GLY A 131 -22.27 -6.83 -1.20
N ALA A 132 -22.70 -7.15 0.02
CA ALA A 132 -22.96 -6.17 1.08
C ALA A 132 -21.69 -5.52 1.65
N ALA A 133 -20.58 -6.25 1.78
CA ALA A 133 -19.29 -5.72 2.24
C ALA A 133 -18.59 -4.91 1.14
N LEU A 134 -18.64 -5.38 -0.12
CA LEU A 134 -18.17 -4.64 -1.28
C LEU A 134 -18.95 -3.33 -1.50
N ARG A 135 -20.25 -3.32 -1.21
CA ARG A 135 -21.09 -2.12 -1.34
C ARG A 135 -20.79 -1.05 -0.28
N ARG A 136 -20.09 -1.41 0.81
CA ARG A 136 -19.56 -0.45 1.79
C ARG A 136 -18.24 0.18 1.37
N VAL A 137 -17.52 -0.42 0.43
CA VAL A 137 -16.25 0.11 -0.06
C VAL A 137 -16.52 1.28 -0.99
N ASP A 138 -15.92 2.43 -0.70
CA ASP A 138 -15.97 3.59 -1.57
C ASP A 138 -15.00 3.43 -2.75
N VAL A 139 -15.43 2.66 -3.75
CA VAL A 139 -14.65 2.38 -4.98
C VAL A 139 -14.36 3.66 -5.76
N VAL A 140 -15.32 4.60 -5.77
CA VAL A 140 -15.19 5.87 -6.51
C VAL A 140 -14.15 6.77 -5.82
N GLY A 141 -14.20 6.89 -4.50
CA GLY A 141 -13.21 7.60 -3.71
C GLY A 141 -11.81 7.01 -3.87
N VAL A 142 -11.67 5.67 -3.76
CA VAL A 142 -10.38 5.00 -3.99
C VAL A 142 -9.84 5.26 -5.39
N PHE A 143 -10.68 5.19 -6.42
CA PHE A 143 -10.26 5.45 -7.80
C PHE A 143 -9.80 6.90 -8.01
N LEU A 144 -10.58 7.87 -7.52
CA LEU A 144 -10.23 9.30 -7.61
C LEU A 144 -8.94 9.62 -6.85
N LEU A 145 -8.76 9.03 -5.65
CA LEU A 145 -7.56 9.20 -4.85
C LEU A 145 -6.33 8.64 -5.56
N LEU A 146 -6.43 7.41 -6.08
CA LEU A 146 -5.33 6.77 -6.83
C LEU A 146 -5.00 7.56 -8.09
N ALA A 147 -6.01 7.97 -8.87
CA ALA A 147 -5.82 8.77 -10.08
C ALA A 147 -5.14 10.11 -9.77
N SER A 148 -5.63 10.84 -8.75
CA SER A 148 -5.03 12.09 -8.30
C SER A 148 -3.57 11.89 -7.87
N SER A 149 -3.31 10.88 -7.05
CA SER A 149 -1.95 10.61 -6.54
C SER A 149 -0.98 10.24 -7.66
N ILE A 150 -1.37 9.34 -8.57
CA ILE A 150 -0.50 8.88 -9.65
C ILE A 150 -0.17 10.04 -10.60
N LEU A 151 -1.17 10.83 -10.99
CA LEU A 151 -0.99 11.95 -11.91
C LEU A 151 -0.11 13.05 -11.30
N LEU A 152 -0.32 13.39 -10.02
CA LEU A 152 0.51 14.40 -9.35
C LEU A 152 1.94 13.92 -9.15
N VAL A 153 2.16 12.66 -8.75
CA VAL A 153 3.51 12.10 -8.61
C VAL A 153 4.21 12.06 -9.96
N PHE A 154 3.54 11.59 -11.02
CA PHE A 154 4.10 11.58 -12.38
C PHE A 154 4.49 12.99 -12.83
N ALA A 155 3.61 13.97 -12.63
CA ALA A 155 3.88 15.35 -13.01
C ALA A 155 5.08 15.92 -12.24
N LEU A 156 5.26 15.59 -10.96
CA LEU A 156 6.39 16.03 -10.15
C LEU A 156 7.71 15.33 -10.50
N GLU A 157 7.67 14.04 -10.82
CA GLU A 157 8.88 13.27 -11.17
C GLU A 157 9.43 13.62 -12.56
N GLU A 158 8.53 13.81 -13.52
CA GLU A 158 8.91 14.04 -14.92
C GLU A 158 9.08 15.54 -15.25
N ALA A 159 8.57 16.44 -14.40
CA ALA A 159 8.77 17.88 -14.55
C ALA A 159 10.24 18.26 -14.29
N GLY A 160 10.87 18.85 -15.29
CA GLY A 160 12.26 19.31 -15.23
C GLY A 160 13.30 18.21 -15.51
N THR A 161 12.89 16.96 -15.67
CA THR A 161 13.76 15.85 -16.08
C THR A 161 13.55 15.52 -17.56
N ARG A 162 12.37 15.02 -17.92
CA ARG A 162 12.01 14.61 -19.29
C ARG A 162 11.14 15.65 -20.00
N TYR A 163 10.24 16.31 -19.27
CA TYR A 163 9.36 17.35 -19.79
C TYR A 163 9.68 18.68 -19.12
N SER A 164 9.59 19.78 -19.86
CA SER A 164 9.73 21.10 -19.25
C SER A 164 8.52 21.42 -18.36
N TRP A 165 8.71 22.31 -17.38
CA TRP A 165 7.62 22.78 -16.53
C TRP A 165 6.50 23.46 -17.32
N SER A 166 6.86 24.11 -18.44
CA SER A 166 5.93 24.79 -19.33
C SER A 166 5.31 23.88 -20.39
N ASP A 167 5.65 22.58 -20.38
CA ASP A 167 5.19 21.65 -21.39
C ASP A 167 3.71 21.27 -21.18
N ALA A 168 2.98 21.08 -22.28
CA ALA A 168 1.53 20.83 -22.22
C ALA A 168 1.20 19.54 -21.46
N VAL A 169 2.08 18.54 -21.53
CA VAL A 169 1.92 17.26 -20.80
C VAL A 169 2.02 17.47 -19.29
N THR A 170 2.99 18.23 -18.82
CA THR A 170 3.19 18.53 -17.40
C THR A 170 2.01 19.31 -16.84
N ILE A 171 1.61 20.39 -17.52
CA ILE A 171 0.50 21.25 -17.09
C ILE A 171 -0.83 20.48 -17.10
N SER A 172 -1.12 19.73 -18.16
CA SER A 172 -2.36 18.94 -18.25
C SER A 172 -2.43 17.89 -17.15
N THR A 173 -1.31 17.21 -16.85
CA THR A 173 -1.28 16.21 -15.77
C THR A 173 -1.49 16.83 -14.39
N PHE A 174 -0.91 18.01 -14.13
CA PHE A 174 -1.17 18.78 -12.91
C PHE A 174 -2.64 19.22 -12.79
N CYS A 175 -3.21 19.75 -13.88
CA CYS A 175 -4.60 20.19 -13.88
C CYS A 175 -5.57 19.02 -13.69
N VAL A 176 -5.36 17.90 -14.38
CA VAL A 176 -6.22 16.72 -14.27
C VAL A 176 -6.05 16.04 -12.90
N GLY A 177 -4.82 15.91 -12.40
CA GLY A 177 -4.54 15.39 -11.07
C GLY A 177 -5.15 16.26 -9.96
N GLY A 178 -4.97 17.58 -10.05
CA GLY A 178 -5.57 18.54 -9.13
C GLY A 178 -7.10 18.52 -9.17
N LEU A 179 -7.70 18.44 -10.37
CA LEU A 179 -9.15 18.31 -10.53
C LEU A 179 -9.67 17.00 -9.94
N ALA A 180 -8.99 15.88 -10.17
CA ALA A 180 -9.34 14.60 -9.57
C ALA A 180 -9.27 14.64 -8.03
N GLY A 181 -8.27 15.32 -7.47
CA GLY A 181 -8.16 15.55 -6.03
C GLY A 181 -9.28 16.44 -5.47
N ILE A 182 -9.66 17.50 -6.18
CA ILE A 182 -10.80 18.35 -5.81
C ILE A 182 -12.10 17.52 -5.85
N LEU A 183 -12.31 16.75 -6.91
CA LEU A 183 -13.48 15.86 -7.05
C LEU A 183 -13.52 14.80 -5.95
N PHE A 184 -12.36 14.25 -5.56
CA PHE A 184 -12.25 13.35 -4.41
C PHE A 184 -12.74 14.00 -3.12
N VAL A 185 -12.28 15.21 -2.80
CA VAL A 185 -12.71 15.94 -1.59
C VAL A 185 -14.22 16.23 -1.64
N PHE A 186 -14.75 16.65 -2.79
CA PHE A 186 -16.20 16.85 -2.95
C PHE A 186 -16.99 15.55 -2.79
N TRP A 187 -16.47 14.44 -3.32
CA TRP A 187 -17.07 13.11 -3.19
C TRP A 187 -17.12 12.67 -1.73
N GLU A 188 -16.03 12.82 -0.98
CA GLU A 188 -15.98 12.48 0.44
C GLU A 188 -16.91 13.36 1.29
N LEU A 189 -16.96 14.67 1.02
CA LEU A 189 -17.89 15.59 1.70
C LEU A 189 -19.36 15.22 1.41
N PHE A 190 -19.65 14.81 0.18
CA PHE A 190 -20.97 14.35 -0.21
C PHE A 190 -21.34 13.02 0.47
N LEU A 191 -20.40 12.06 0.52
CA LEU A 191 -20.58 10.79 1.22
C LEU A 191 -20.77 10.96 2.72
N GLU A 192 -20.08 11.92 3.34
CA GLU A 192 -20.20 12.17 4.77
C GLU A 192 -21.57 12.78 5.15
N LYS A 193 -22.13 13.59 4.25
CA LYS A 193 -23.42 14.27 4.46
C LYS A 193 -24.61 13.40 4.08
N SER A 194 -24.46 12.57 3.06
CA SER A 194 -25.47 11.60 2.64
C SER A 194 -25.43 10.41 3.59
N THR A 195 -26.58 9.90 4.05
CA THR A 195 -26.68 8.68 4.86
C THR A 195 -26.38 7.44 4.00
N SER A 196 -25.27 7.46 3.27
CA SER A 196 -24.85 6.40 2.36
C SER A 196 -24.31 5.23 3.16
N LEU A 197 -24.61 4.01 2.70
CA LEU A 197 -24.10 2.75 3.25
C LEU A 197 -22.59 2.57 3.02
N GLN A 198 -21.95 3.47 2.26
CA GLN A 198 -20.52 3.46 1.94
C GLN A 198 -19.73 4.13 3.05
N GLU A 199 -18.70 3.45 3.53
CA GLU A 199 -17.78 3.98 4.53
C GLU A 199 -16.74 4.85 3.79
N PRO A 200 -16.66 6.16 4.09
CA PRO A 200 -15.71 7.06 3.43
C PRO A 200 -14.27 6.62 3.72
N VAL A 201 -13.41 6.68 2.70
CA VAL A 201 -11.98 6.32 2.81
C VAL A 201 -11.29 7.21 3.83
N PHE A 202 -11.61 8.50 3.83
CA PHE A 202 -11.11 9.46 4.80
C PHE A 202 -12.28 10.17 5.51
N PRO A 203 -12.58 9.83 6.78
CA PRO A 203 -13.66 10.50 7.49
C PRO A 203 -13.22 11.91 7.88
N LEU A 204 -13.68 12.94 7.17
CA LEU A 204 -13.32 14.35 7.42
C LEU A 204 -13.76 14.83 8.81
N ARG A 205 -14.62 14.07 9.49
CA ARG A 205 -14.95 14.19 10.93
C ARG A 205 -13.73 14.12 11.83
N LEU A 206 -12.70 13.34 11.48
CA LEU A 206 -11.46 13.26 12.27
C LEU A 206 -10.70 14.59 12.25
N LEU A 207 -10.72 15.30 11.13
CA LEU A 207 -10.07 16.61 11.00
C LEU A 207 -10.75 17.71 11.84
N LYS A 208 -12.01 17.53 12.25
CA LYS A 208 -12.67 18.46 13.19
C LYS A 208 -12.03 18.43 14.57
N ASN A 209 -11.42 17.31 14.96
CA ASN A 209 -10.75 17.20 16.24
C ASN A 209 -9.27 17.59 16.07
N ARG A 210 -8.87 18.73 16.65
CA ARG A 210 -7.52 19.31 16.49
C ARG A 210 -6.40 18.34 16.85
N LEU A 211 -6.61 17.45 17.82
CA LEU A 211 -5.64 16.43 18.22
C LEU A 211 -5.45 15.35 17.15
N LEU A 212 -6.53 14.91 16.51
CA LEU A 212 -6.46 13.89 15.46
C LEU A 212 -5.91 14.49 14.16
N ALA A 213 -6.25 15.74 13.86
CA ALA A 213 -5.67 16.48 12.73
C ALA A 213 -4.15 16.67 12.89
N ALA A 214 -3.68 17.00 14.10
CA ALA A 214 -2.25 17.16 14.37
C ALA A 214 -1.45 15.85 14.32
N MET A 215 -2.09 14.69 14.57
CA MET A 215 -1.43 13.39 14.43
C MET A 215 -1.35 12.89 12.97
N MET A 216 -2.12 13.49 12.07
CA MET A 216 -2.16 13.12 10.65
C MET A 216 -1.29 14.02 9.74
N ALA A 217 -0.79 15.14 10.27
CA ALA A 217 0.13 16.06 9.60
C ALA A 217 1.58 15.65 9.85
#